data_AF-A0A914TWP8-F1
#
_entry.id   AF-A0A914TWP8-F1
#
_cell.length_a   1.000
_cell.length_b   1.000
_cell.length_c   1.000
_cell.angle_alpha   90.00
_cell.angle_beta   90.00
_cell.angle_gamma   90.00
#
_symmetry.space_group_name_H-M   'P 1'
#
loop_
_entity.id
_entity.type
_entity.pdbx_description
1 polymer ?
#
loop_
_entity_poly.entity_id
_entity_poly.type
_entity_poly.pdbx_seq_one_letter_code
_entity_poly.pdbx_strand_id
1 'polypeptide(L)'
;MVDKNEKKSTLSLHTVSYENLNETANISFDILKQQNQELMKKPEIMHFKTSQKLLNLNSVERKERSKVAVNTFRRIVSELKKSKGHLSRDSPEFRFILDQMRNHQVTQKLNCKSPNEMEHLADTYATYLNSTRYLAELQERYRGGERSVSESANLVGLQLPKEACVSETMEKFRASFSEPKEK
;
A
#
# COMPACT_ATOMS: atom_id res chain seq x y z
N MET A 1 104.52 -57.10 14.08
CA MET A 1 103.32 -56.95 14.94
C MET A 1 102.37 -55.98 14.26
N VAL A 2 101.10 -56.34 14.26
CA VAL A 2 99.98 -55.81 13.48
C VAL A 2 99.39 -54.55 14.13
N ASP A 3 98.84 -53.65 13.30
CA ASP A 3 97.56 -52.92 13.46
C ASP A 3 97.60 -51.64 12.59
N LYS A 4 96.55 -51.15 11.93
CA LYS A 4 95.14 -51.54 11.78
C LYS A 4 94.57 -50.79 10.56
N ASN A 5 93.64 -51.47 9.90
CA ASN A 5 92.72 -50.98 8.88
C ASN A 5 91.93 -49.74 9.35
N GLU A 6 91.75 -48.74 8.47
CA GLU A 6 90.47 -48.08 8.16
C GLU A 6 90.66 -46.81 7.31
N LYS A 7 89.87 -46.68 6.23
CA LYS A 7 89.17 -45.48 5.70
C LYS A 7 88.86 -45.72 4.21
N LYS A 8 87.62 -46.07 3.84
CA LYS A 8 86.40 -45.25 3.66
C LYS A 8 86.41 -44.38 2.39
N SER A 9 85.27 -44.50 1.67
CA SER A 9 84.63 -43.46 0.83
C SER A 9 85.29 -43.25 -0.55
N THR A 10 84.58 -43.18 -1.67
CA THR A 10 83.32 -42.47 -1.95
C THR A 10 82.63 -43.06 -3.20
N LEU A 11 81.33 -43.39 -3.12
CA LEU A 11 80.45 -43.50 -4.29
C LEU A 11 79.91 -42.11 -4.63
N SER A 12 80.05 -41.72 -5.90
CA SER A 12 79.52 -40.48 -6.48
C SER A 12 78.00 -40.58 -6.68
N LEU A 13 77.23 -39.66 -6.09
CA LEU A 13 75.82 -39.44 -6.42
C LEU A 13 75.71 -38.25 -7.37
N HIS A 14 75.21 -38.50 -8.57
CA HIS A 14 74.83 -37.49 -9.54
C HIS A 14 73.49 -36.87 -9.11
N THR A 15 73.48 -35.57 -8.83
CA THR A 15 72.28 -34.77 -8.52
C THR A 15 71.50 -34.48 -9.80
N VAL A 16 70.23 -34.89 -9.85
CA VAL A 16 69.27 -34.42 -10.87
C VAL A 16 68.64 -33.11 -10.40
N SER A 17 68.46 -32.18 -11.33
CA SER A 17 68.23 -30.74 -11.17
C SER A 17 66.89 -30.35 -10.53
N TYR A 18 66.93 -29.36 -9.64
CA TYR A 18 65.84 -28.78 -8.85
C TYR A 18 65.21 -27.52 -9.50
N GLU A 19 65.24 -27.37 -10.82
CA GLU A 19 64.84 -26.10 -11.46
C GLU A 19 63.37 -26.06 -11.94
N ASN A 20 62.71 -27.22 -12.10
CA ASN A 20 61.40 -27.30 -12.76
C ASN A 20 60.17 -27.10 -11.85
N LEU A 21 60.35 -27.09 -10.52
CA LEU A 21 59.24 -26.94 -9.56
C LEU A 21 58.96 -25.46 -9.20
N ASN A 22 59.91 -24.56 -9.44
CA ASN A 22 59.77 -23.15 -9.07
C ASN A 22 59.03 -22.33 -10.14
N GLU A 23 59.20 -22.65 -11.42
CA GLU A 23 58.48 -21.95 -12.50
C GLU A 23 56.98 -22.25 -12.51
N THR A 24 56.60 -23.51 -12.24
CA THR A 24 55.19 -23.93 -12.15
C THR A 24 54.48 -23.32 -10.93
N ALA A 25 55.17 -23.18 -9.80
CA ALA A 25 54.66 -22.50 -8.61
C ALA A 25 54.42 -20.99 -8.85
N ASN A 26 55.33 -20.33 -9.59
CA ASN A 26 55.22 -18.90 -9.89
C ASN A 26 54.07 -18.60 -10.86
N ILE A 27 53.89 -19.40 -11.91
CA ILE A 27 52.77 -19.26 -12.85
C ILE A 27 51.42 -19.45 -12.12
N SER A 28 51.34 -20.42 -11.22
CA SER A 28 50.12 -20.67 -10.44
C SER A 28 49.78 -19.50 -9.51
N PHE A 29 50.81 -18.87 -8.91
CA PHE A 29 50.63 -17.71 -8.05
C PHE A 29 50.15 -16.47 -8.84
N ASP A 30 50.69 -16.22 -10.04
CA ASP A 30 50.27 -15.11 -10.89
C ASP A 30 48.84 -15.29 -11.42
N ILE A 31 48.45 -16.51 -11.81
CA ILE A 31 47.07 -16.83 -12.21
C ILE A 31 46.10 -16.62 -11.05
N LEU A 32 46.45 -17.05 -9.83
CA LEU A 32 45.64 -16.84 -8.63
C LEU A 32 45.55 -15.36 -8.25
N LYS A 33 46.64 -14.60 -8.42
CA LYS A 33 46.67 -13.16 -8.17
C LYS A 33 45.78 -12.41 -9.17
N GLN A 34 45.83 -12.80 -10.45
CA GLN A 34 45.01 -12.22 -11.51
C GLN A 34 43.52 -12.56 -11.35
N GLN A 35 43.16 -13.80 -11.01
CA GLN A 35 41.78 -14.19 -10.68
C GLN A 35 41.23 -13.45 -9.44
N ASN A 36 42.04 -13.28 -8.39
CA ASN A 36 41.65 -12.49 -7.22
C ASN A 36 41.48 -11.00 -7.54
N GLN A 37 42.28 -10.45 -8.46
CA GLN A 37 42.14 -9.06 -8.92
C GLN A 37 40.87 -8.84 -9.76
N GLU A 38 40.39 -9.85 -10.48
CA GLU A 38 39.10 -9.84 -11.18
C GLU A 38 37.91 -10.03 -10.22
N LEU A 39 38.05 -10.88 -9.19
CA LEU A 39 37.06 -11.07 -8.13
C LEU A 39 36.82 -9.79 -7.32
N MET A 40 37.83 -8.93 -7.15
CA MET A 40 37.69 -7.64 -6.47
C MET A 40 37.08 -6.51 -7.33
N LYS A 41 37.02 -6.66 -8.67
CA LYS A 41 36.40 -5.65 -9.57
C LYS A 41 34.89 -5.85 -9.77
N LYS A 42 34.35 -7.02 -9.41
CA LYS A 42 32.94 -7.39 -9.59
C LYS A 42 31.95 -6.98 -8.49
N PRO A 43 32.31 -6.79 -7.20
CA PRO A 43 31.34 -6.41 -6.16
C PRO A 43 30.92 -4.92 -6.25
N GLU A 44 31.81 -4.02 -6.67
CA GLU A 44 31.50 -2.58 -6.72
C GLU A 44 30.43 -2.22 -7.76
N ILE A 45 30.44 -2.86 -8.93
CA ILE A 45 29.44 -2.60 -9.99
C ILE A 45 28.06 -3.10 -9.57
N MET A 46 28.00 -4.21 -8.82
CA MET A 46 26.76 -4.73 -8.23
C MET A 46 26.24 -3.81 -7.12
N HIS A 47 27.08 -3.35 -6.20
CA HIS A 47 26.70 -2.42 -5.14
C HIS A 47 26.26 -1.05 -5.69
N PHE A 48 26.93 -0.51 -6.71
CA PHE A 48 26.56 0.76 -7.33
C PHE A 48 25.22 0.69 -8.07
N LYS A 49 25.01 -0.35 -8.90
CA LYS A 49 23.72 -0.56 -9.59
C LYS A 49 22.58 -0.80 -8.59
N THR A 50 22.85 -1.51 -7.50
CA THR A 50 21.87 -1.75 -6.43
C THR A 50 21.53 -0.45 -5.70
N SER A 51 22.53 0.37 -5.35
CA SER A 51 22.32 1.69 -4.73
C SER A 51 21.56 2.65 -5.65
N GLN A 52 21.91 2.71 -6.94
CA GLN A 52 21.18 3.48 -7.95
C GLN A 52 19.70 3.03 -8.06
N LYS A 53 19.46 1.71 -8.06
CA LYS A 53 18.10 1.13 -8.09
C LYS A 53 17.31 1.48 -6.83
N LEU A 54 17.91 1.38 -5.65
CA LEU A 54 17.27 1.74 -4.37
C LEU A 54 16.96 3.24 -4.29
N LEU A 55 17.85 4.11 -4.77
CA LEU A 55 17.61 5.56 -4.81
C LEU A 55 16.45 5.91 -5.76
N ASN A 56 16.35 5.25 -6.91
CA ASN A 56 15.23 5.43 -7.84
C ASN A 56 13.90 4.93 -7.27
N LEU A 57 13.88 3.74 -6.64
CA LEU A 57 12.68 3.20 -5.99
C LEU A 57 12.16 4.15 -4.90
N ASN A 58 13.05 4.63 -4.02
CA ASN A 58 12.70 5.61 -2.99
C ASN A 58 12.19 6.94 -3.57
N SER A 59 12.59 7.31 -4.78
CA SER A 59 12.15 8.53 -5.45
C SER A 59 10.78 8.36 -6.10
N VAL A 60 10.52 7.19 -6.70
CA VAL A 60 9.20 6.82 -7.24
C VAL A 60 8.15 6.72 -6.13
N GLU A 61 8.46 6.02 -5.03
CA GLU A 61 7.51 5.90 -3.91
C GLU A 61 7.22 7.25 -3.24
N ARG A 62 8.21 8.14 -3.15
CA ARG A 62 7.98 9.51 -2.63
C ARG A 62 7.04 10.30 -3.54
N LYS A 63 7.22 10.19 -4.85
CA LYS A 63 6.36 10.86 -5.83
C LYS A 63 4.93 10.33 -5.75
N GLU A 64 4.75 9.03 -5.61
CA GLU A 64 3.42 8.43 -5.54
C GLU A 64 2.69 8.78 -4.23
N ARG A 65 3.35 8.63 -3.08
CA ARG A 65 2.79 9.07 -1.78
C ARG A 65 2.40 10.54 -1.78
N SER A 66 3.22 11.40 -2.40
CA SER A 66 2.90 12.83 -2.52
C SER A 66 1.65 13.08 -3.36
N LYS A 67 1.43 12.33 -4.45
CA LYS A 67 0.19 12.49 -5.25
C LYS A 67 -1.03 12.07 -4.44
N VAL A 68 -0.92 10.94 -3.77
CA VAL A 68 -2.03 10.37 -2.99
C VAL A 68 -2.40 11.30 -1.84
N ALA A 69 -1.43 11.78 -1.06
CA ALA A 69 -1.66 12.76 0.01
C ALA A 69 -2.31 14.06 -0.51
N VAL A 70 -1.89 14.54 -1.68
CA VAL A 70 -2.50 15.73 -2.29
C VAL A 70 -3.92 15.46 -2.76
N ASN A 71 -4.22 14.26 -3.28
CA ASN A 71 -5.56 13.88 -3.70
C ASN A 71 -6.51 13.72 -2.52
N THR A 72 -6.09 13.06 -1.43
CA THR A 72 -6.89 12.95 -0.21
C THR A 72 -7.12 14.32 0.43
N PHE A 73 -6.10 15.19 0.45
CA PHE A 73 -6.26 16.58 0.88
C PHE A 73 -7.31 17.34 0.06
N ARG A 74 -7.22 17.27 -1.28
CA ARG A 74 -8.20 17.92 -2.16
C ARG A 74 -9.61 17.39 -1.92
N ARG A 75 -9.74 16.09 -1.68
CA ARG A 75 -11.02 15.44 -1.37
C ARG A 75 -11.62 15.99 -0.07
N ILE A 76 -10.85 16.04 1.02
CA ILE A 76 -11.30 16.63 2.30
C ILE A 76 -11.73 18.09 2.11
N VAL A 77 -10.90 18.90 1.47
CA VAL A 77 -11.20 20.32 1.22
C VAL A 77 -12.46 20.47 0.36
N SER A 78 -12.67 19.60 -0.63
CA SER A 78 -13.87 19.64 -1.47
C SER A 78 -15.14 19.30 -0.67
N GLU A 79 -15.08 18.33 0.24
CA GLU A 79 -16.21 17.98 1.10
C GLU A 79 -16.51 19.08 2.13
N LEU A 80 -15.48 19.69 2.71
CA LEU A 80 -15.65 20.84 3.61
C LEU A 80 -16.25 22.06 2.90
N LYS A 81 -15.88 22.29 1.63
CA LYS A 81 -16.50 23.35 0.83
C LYS A 81 -17.97 23.07 0.57
N LYS A 82 -18.34 21.82 0.30
CA LYS A 82 -19.75 21.43 0.10
C LYS A 82 -20.56 21.58 1.38
N SER A 83 -20.00 21.26 2.55
CA SER A 83 -20.72 21.33 3.82
C SER A 83 -20.84 22.75 4.37
N LYS A 84 -19.79 23.58 4.28
CA LYS A 84 -19.76 24.96 4.80
C LYS A 84 -20.10 26.03 3.76
N GLY A 85 -20.23 25.67 2.48
CA GLY A 85 -20.48 26.59 1.36
C GLY A 85 -19.24 27.39 0.90
N HIS A 86 -18.49 27.99 1.83
CA HIS A 86 -17.25 28.72 1.52
C HIS A 86 -16.11 28.30 2.46
N LEU A 87 -14.95 27.98 1.86
CA LEU A 87 -13.72 27.68 2.59
C LEU A 87 -12.61 28.61 2.09
N SER A 88 -12.29 29.64 2.87
CA SER A 88 -11.16 30.53 2.57
C SER A 88 -9.83 29.84 2.82
N ARG A 89 -8.78 30.24 2.09
CA ARG A 89 -7.40 29.81 2.36
C ARG A 89 -6.90 30.29 3.73
N ASP A 90 -7.47 31.37 4.25
CA ASP A 90 -7.09 31.94 5.54
C ASP A 90 -7.84 31.33 6.71
N SER A 91 -8.83 30.46 6.43
CA SER A 91 -9.61 29.82 7.49
C SER A 91 -8.71 28.92 8.35
N PRO A 92 -8.93 28.90 9.67
CA PRO A 92 -8.12 28.10 10.58
C PRO A 92 -8.21 26.60 10.25
N GLU A 93 -9.35 26.13 9.75
CA GLU A 93 -9.54 24.74 9.34
C GLU A 93 -8.70 24.38 8.12
N PHE A 94 -8.65 25.25 7.10
CA PHE A 94 -7.81 25.02 5.93
C PHE A 94 -6.32 25.01 6.30
N ARG A 95 -5.90 25.96 7.16
CA ARG A 95 -4.52 26.02 7.68
C ARG A 95 -4.17 24.80 8.50
N PHE A 96 -5.08 24.33 9.36
CA PHE A 96 -4.88 23.13 10.17
C PHE A 96 -4.66 21.90 9.28
N ILE A 97 -5.52 21.67 8.28
CA ILE A 97 -5.41 20.50 7.41
C ILE A 97 -4.12 20.57 6.56
N LEU A 98 -3.74 21.76 6.09
CA LEU A 98 -2.46 21.96 5.41
C LEU A 98 -1.26 21.66 6.29
N ASP A 99 -1.30 22.09 7.55
CA ASP A 99 -0.23 21.84 8.51
C ASP A 99 -0.11 20.35 8.84
N GLN A 100 -1.24 19.68 9.08
CA GLN A 100 -1.30 18.23 9.23
C GLN A 100 -0.67 17.53 8.00
N MET A 101 -1.07 17.89 6.78
CA MET A 101 -0.53 17.29 5.55
C MET A 101 1.00 17.43 5.46
N ARG A 102 1.55 18.60 5.82
CA ARG A 102 3.00 18.85 5.81
C ARG A 102 3.74 18.07 6.88
N ASN A 103 3.23 18.09 8.10
CA ASN A 103 3.85 17.41 9.24
C ASN A 103 3.92 15.90 9.03
N HIS A 104 2.85 15.31 8.45
CA HIS A 104 2.74 13.87 8.20
C HIS A 104 3.61 13.37 7.05
N GLN A 105 3.93 14.22 6.07
CA GLN A 105 4.90 13.87 5.02
C GLN A 105 6.30 13.57 5.58
N VAL A 106 6.65 14.20 6.72
CA VAL A 106 7.94 14.02 7.39
C VAL A 106 7.87 12.93 8.47
N THR A 107 6.78 12.86 9.24
CA THR A 107 6.66 11.96 10.41
C THR A 107 6.32 10.50 10.07
N GLN A 108 5.66 10.20 8.95
CA GLN A 108 5.35 8.82 8.54
C GLN A 108 6.60 7.93 8.43
N LYS A 109 7.77 8.51 8.14
CA LYS A 109 9.03 7.77 8.02
C LYS A 109 9.66 7.36 9.35
N LEU A 110 9.30 8.05 10.43
CA LEU A 110 9.98 7.92 11.72
C LEU A 110 9.11 7.26 12.79
N ASN A 111 7.80 7.55 12.79
CA ASN A 111 6.95 7.28 13.95
C ASN A 111 5.77 6.33 13.68
N CYS A 112 5.39 6.13 12.42
CA CYS A 112 4.22 5.31 12.07
C CYS A 112 4.59 3.85 11.85
N LYS A 113 3.83 2.93 12.46
CA LYS A 113 3.98 1.48 12.24
C LYS A 113 3.53 1.06 10.84
N SER A 114 2.59 1.79 10.25
CA SER A 114 2.06 1.55 8.91
C SER A 114 2.42 2.70 7.96
N PRO A 115 2.96 2.42 6.76
CA PRO A 115 3.41 3.44 5.82
C PRO A 115 2.28 4.34 5.28
N ASN A 116 1.00 3.94 5.45
CA ASN A 116 -0.17 4.64 4.88
C ASN A 116 -1.23 5.02 5.93
N GLU A 117 -0.87 5.01 7.22
CA GLU A 117 -1.82 5.28 8.31
C GLU A 117 -2.57 6.61 8.15
N MET A 118 -1.85 7.68 7.82
CA MET A 118 -2.42 9.01 7.63
C MET A 118 -3.29 9.13 6.38
N GLU A 119 -3.01 8.36 5.34
CA GLU A 119 -3.85 8.30 4.15
C GLU A 119 -5.21 7.68 4.49
N HIS A 120 -5.21 6.56 5.21
CA HIS A 120 -6.43 5.92 5.69
C HIS A 120 -7.22 6.83 6.63
N LEU A 121 -6.54 7.55 7.53
CA LEU A 121 -7.18 8.52 8.41
C LEU A 121 -7.84 9.65 7.59
N ALA A 122 -7.12 10.21 6.63
CA ALA A 122 -7.63 11.26 5.74
C ALA A 122 -8.86 10.79 4.93
N ASP A 123 -8.80 9.58 4.38
CA ASP A 123 -9.93 8.97 3.66
C ASP A 123 -11.13 8.69 4.56
N THR A 124 -10.87 8.29 5.81
CA THR A 124 -11.93 8.11 6.82
C THR A 124 -12.66 9.42 7.06
N TYR A 125 -11.92 10.53 7.26
CA TYR A 125 -12.53 11.84 7.43
C TYR A 125 -13.27 12.34 6.18
N ALA A 126 -12.70 12.15 4.99
CA ALA A 126 -13.37 12.50 3.74
C ALA A 126 -14.70 11.73 3.58
N THR A 127 -14.69 10.45 3.92
CA THR A 127 -15.89 9.60 3.89
C THR A 127 -16.91 10.05 4.93
N TYR A 128 -16.47 10.33 6.16
CA TYR A 128 -17.33 10.83 7.23
C TYR A 128 -18.06 12.13 6.83
N LEU A 129 -17.34 13.10 6.26
CA LEU A 129 -17.92 14.36 5.78
C LEU A 129 -18.96 14.12 4.69
N ASN A 130 -18.65 13.27 3.71
CA ASN A 130 -19.59 12.94 2.64
C ASN A 130 -20.84 12.24 3.18
N SER A 131 -20.68 11.25 4.06
CA SER A 131 -21.79 10.54 4.70
C SER A 131 -22.67 11.47 5.53
N THR A 132 -22.08 12.45 6.21
CA THR A 132 -22.82 13.46 6.98
C THR A 132 -23.69 14.33 6.08
N ARG A 133 -23.17 14.77 4.93
CA ARG A 133 -23.95 15.51 3.94
C ARG A 133 -25.10 14.66 3.38
N TYR A 134 -24.81 13.41 3.02
CA TYR A 134 -25.83 12.50 2.49
C TYR A 134 -26.90 12.18 3.53
N LEU A 135 -26.52 12.05 4.80
CA LEU A 135 -27.46 11.89 5.90
C LEU A 135 -28.40 13.10 6.00
N ALA A 136 -27.90 14.32 5.88
CA ALA A 136 -28.76 15.52 5.89
C ALA A 136 -29.75 15.53 4.71
N GLU A 137 -29.32 15.13 3.51
CA GLU A 137 -30.19 14.99 2.33
C GLU A 137 -31.27 13.93 2.53
N LEU A 138 -30.91 12.78 3.11
CA LEU A 138 -31.85 11.72 3.45
C LEU A 138 -32.82 12.16 4.54
N GLN A 139 -32.32 12.85 5.56
CA GLN A 139 -33.16 13.38 6.64
C GLN A 139 -34.17 14.38 6.12
N GLU A 140 -33.80 15.23 5.15
CA GLU A 140 -34.75 16.16 4.54
C GLU A 140 -35.80 15.41 3.71
N ARG A 141 -35.36 14.45 2.88
CA ARG A 141 -36.25 13.64 2.03
C ARG A 141 -37.24 12.81 2.84
N TYR A 142 -36.74 12.15 3.89
CA TYR A 142 -37.50 11.18 4.69
C TYR A 142 -37.88 11.73 6.06
N ARG A 143 -37.81 13.06 6.27
CA ARG A 143 -38.17 13.67 7.53
C ARG A 143 -39.55 13.20 7.96
N GLY A 144 -39.68 12.81 9.22
CA GLY A 144 -40.96 12.40 9.80
C GLY A 144 -41.95 13.56 9.83
N GLY A 145 -43.23 13.23 9.73
CA GLY A 145 -44.35 14.16 9.74
C GLY A 145 -45.63 13.47 9.28
N GLU A 146 -46.76 14.14 9.42
CA GLU A 146 -48.02 13.65 8.86
C GLU A 146 -48.00 13.84 7.35
N ARG A 147 -47.97 12.73 6.60
CA ARG A 147 -48.11 12.68 5.14
C ARG A 147 -49.37 11.92 4.80
N SER A 148 -49.95 12.22 3.64
CA SER A 148 -51.05 11.40 3.12
C SER A 148 -50.58 9.97 2.80
N VAL A 149 -51.50 9.00 2.80
CA VAL A 149 -51.18 7.60 2.49
C VAL A 149 -50.60 7.46 1.08
N SER A 150 -51.11 8.25 0.12
CA SER A 150 -50.61 8.27 -1.27
C SER A 150 -49.18 8.81 -1.35
N GLU A 151 -48.91 9.92 -0.67
CA GLU A 151 -47.59 10.55 -0.62
C GLU A 151 -46.57 9.64 0.07
N SER A 152 -46.96 8.99 1.16
CA SER A 152 -46.12 8.02 1.87
C SER A 152 -45.80 6.81 1.01
N ALA A 153 -46.79 6.26 0.30
CA ALA A 153 -46.58 5.16 -0.65
C ALA A 153 -45.58 5.57 -1.73
N ASN A 154 -45.80 6.71 -2.37
CA ASN A 154 -44.91 7.21 -3.42
C ASN A 154 -43.48 7.47 -2.93
N LEU A 155 -43.31 7.97 -1.70
CA LEU A 155 -42.00 8.26 -1.10
C LEU A 155 -41.11 7.02 -0.99
N VAL A 156 -41.70 5.85 -0.75
CA VAL A 156 -41.00 4.56 -0.66
C VAL A 156 -41.06 3.74 -1.95
N GLY A 157 -41.58 4.30 -3.05
CA GLY A 157 -41.71 3.62 -4.33
C GLY A 157 -42.88 2.63 -4.44
N LEU A 158 -43.85 2.73 -3.54
CA LEU A 158 -45.11 1.99 -3.59
C LEU A 158 -46.19 2.81 -4.31
N GLN A 159 -47.21 2.12 -4.81
CA GLN A 159 -48.37 2.74 -5.45
C GLN A 159 -49.64 2.31 -4.74
N LEU A 160 -50.58 3.24 -4.62
CA LEU A 160 -51.91 2.90 -4.14
C LEU A 160 -52.64 2.05 -5.18
N PRO A 161 -53.41 1.04 -4.75
CA PRO A 161 -54.29 0.31 -5.65
C PRO A 161 -55.25 1.28 -6.34
N LYS A 162 -55.45 1.11 -7.65
CA LYS A 162 -56.46 1.88 -8.39
C LYS A 162 -57.84 1.50 -7.85
N GLU A 163 -58.73 2.48 -7.68
CA GLU A 163 -60.09 2.31 -7.16
C GLU A 163 -60.84 1.11 -7.77
N ALA A 164 -60.68 0.88 -9.08
CA ALA A 164 -61.31 -0.24 -9.79
C ALA A 164 -60.84 -1.65 -9.33
N CYS A 165 -59.61 -1.76 -8.82
CA CYS A 165 -59.07 -3.02 -8.28
C CYS A 165 -59.49 -3.22 -6.81
N VAL A 166 -59.72 -2.14 -6.06
CA VAL A 166 -60.13 -2.19 -4.65
C VAL A 166 -61.55 -2.72 -4.51
N SER A 167 -62.50 -2.25 -5.32
CA SER A 167 -63.88 -2.75 -5.26
C SER A 167 -63.97 -4.25 -5.53
N GLU A 168 -63.24 -4.73 -6.55
CA GLU A 168 -63.28 -6.13 -6.96
C GLU A 168 -62.58 -7.06 -5.96
N THR A 169 -61.50 -6.60 -5.33
CA THR A 169 -60.81 -7.35 -4.26
C THR A 169 -61.58 -7.32 -2.94
N MET A 170 -62.21 -6.20 -2.60
CA MET A 170 -63.07 -6.09 -1.40
C MET A 170 -64.36 -6.90 -1.55
N GLU A 171 -64.93 -7.01 -2.75
CA GLU A 171 -66.07 -7.89 -3.03
C GLU A 171 -65.68 -9.37 -2.91
N LYS A 172 -64.55 -9.79 -3.49
CA LYS A 172 -64.02 -11.16 -3.34
C LYS A 172 -63.69 -11.48 -1.88
N PHE A 173 -63.10 -10.53 -1.15
CA PHE A 173 -62.82 -10.67 0.28
C PHE A 173 -64.13 -10.77 1.10
N ARG A 174 -65.10 -9.87 0.87
CA ARG A 174 -66.41 -9.92 1.55
C ARG A 174 -67.15 -11.23 1.28
N ALA A 175 -67.08 -11.74 0.05
CA ALA A 175 -67.67 -13.02 -0.33
C ALA A 175 -67.04 -14.22 0.40
N SER A 176 -65.75 -14.15 0.75
CA SER A 176 -65.05 -15.20 1.49
C SER A 176 -65.44 -15.31 2.98
N PHE A 177 -66.08 -14.29 3.55
CA PHE A 177 -66.63 -14.33 4.93
C PHE A 177 -68.15 -14.55 4.95
N SER A 178 -68.79 -14.57 3.79
CA SER A 178 -70.20 -14.94 3.64
C SER A 178 -70.31 -16.38 3.17
N GLU A 179 -69.80 -17.34 3.95
CA GLU A 179 -70.28 -18.70 3.82
C GLU A 179 -71.67 -18.85 4.47
N PRO A 180 -72.55 -19.68 3.90
CA PRO A 180 -73.92 -19.81 4.36
C PRO A 180 -73.94 -20.39 5.77
N LYS A 181 -74.74 -19.78 6.64
CA LYS A 181 -75.21 -20.43 7.86
C LYS A 181 -76.06 -21.64 7.46
N GLU A 182 -75.44 -22.78 7.16
CA GLU A 182 -76.16 -24.04 7.07
C GLU A 182 -76.67 -24.41 8.48
N LYS A 183 -77.93 -24.84 8.52
CA LYS A 183 -78.71 -25.20 9.70
C LYS A 183 -78.49 -26.66 10.07
#